data_AF-A0A1F4UJX8-F1
#
_entry.id   AF-A0A1F4UJX8-F1
#
_cell.length_a   1.000
_cell.length_b   1.000
_cell.length_c   1.000
_cell.angle_alpha   90.00
_cell.angle_beta   90.00
_cell.angle_gamma   90.00
#
_symmetry.space_group_name_H-M   'P 1'
#
loop_
_entity.id
_entity.type
_entity.pdbx_description
1 polymer ?
#
loop_
_entity_poly.entity_id
_entity_poly.type
_entity_poly.pdbx_seq_one_letter_code
_entity_poly.pdbx_strand_id
1 'polypeptide(L)'
;MKKYFYSLAYIILLGLPAVLLGFFVKDLLFPIPLLIVILICLFIGGIFDIWAVRQNTKDKFFIWEYNSESIIGIKVFGVPLEDYVLFLVLTPIFIIIIWEMVQKIFLTDSLLQAAFLLFGIIITVISYRLAYKIAKKSK
;
A
#
# COMPACT_ATOMS: atom_id res chain seq x y z
N MET A 1 -10.17 -15.33 -12.82
CA MET A 1 -10.47 -14.32 -11.77
C MET A 1 -9.37 -14.20 -10.70
N LYS A 2 -8.59 -15.24 -10.36
CA LYS A 2 -7.51 -15.16 -9.35
C LYS A 2 -6.40 -14.14 -9.67
N LYS A 3 -6.13 -13.91 -10.96
CA LYS A 3 -5.05 -13.05 -11.47
C LYS A 3 -5.10 -11.57 -11.05
N TYR A 4 -6.29 -11.03 -10.80
CA TYR A 4 -6.48 -9.63 -10.40
C TYR A 4 -6.75 -9.49 -8.91
N PHE A 5 -6.88 -10.62 -8.21
CA PHE A 5 -7.24 -10.63 -6.81
C PHE A 5 -6.16 -9.99 -5.94
N TYR A 6 -4.90 -10.24 -6.28
CA TYR A 6 -3.74 -9.65 -5.60
C TYR A 6 -3.76 -8.12 -5.71
N SER A 7 -3.85 -7.61 -6.94
CA SER A 7 -3.93 -6.17 -7.20
C SER A 7 -5.12 -5.51 -6.51
N LEU A 8 -6.29 -6.16 -6.55
CA LEU A 8 -7.49 -5.68 -5.88
C LEU A 8 -7.31 -5.61 -4.35
N ALA A 9 -6.61 -6.58 -3.76
CA ALA A 9 -6.35 -6.59 -2.33
C ALA A 9 -5.51 -5.37 -1.89
N TYR A 10 -4.47 -4.99 -2.64
CA TYR A 10 -3.68 -3.78 -2.32
C TYR A 10 -4.48 -2.49 -2.47
N ILE A 11 -5.30 -2.39 -3.52
CA ILE A 11 -6.17 -1.22 -3.71
C ILE A 11 -7.13 -1.08 -2.52
N ILE A 12 -7.72 -2.19 -2.05
CA ILE A 12 -8.64 -2.17 -0.92
C ILE A 12 -7.89 -1.90 0.40
N LEU A 13 -6.71 -2.48 0.61
CA LEU A 13 -5.97 -2.38 1.86
C LEU A 13 -5.29 -1.02 2.05
N LEU A 14 -4.71 -0.46 0.98
CA LEU A 14 -3.91 0.77 1.04
C LEU A 14 -4.56 1.91 0.29
N GLY A 15 -5.06 1.65 -0.93
CA GLY A 15 -5.62 2.68 -1.80
C GLY A 15 -6.89 3.31 -1.24
N LEU A 16 -7.84 2.50 -0.79
CA LEU A 16 -9.14 2.98 -0.31
C LEU A 16 -9.01 3.79 1.00
N PRO A 17 -8.29 3.33 2.04
CA PRO A 17 -8.01 4.15 3.21
C PRO A 17 -7.23 5.42 2.86
N ALA A 18 -6.21 5.34 2.00
CA ALA A 18 -5.44 6.51 1.59
C ALA A 18 -6.33 7.56 0.93
N VAL A 19 -7.18 7.19 -0.02
CA VAL A 19 -8.09 8.12 -0.70
C VAL A 19 -9.07 8.75 0.28
N LEU A 20 -9.69 7.95 1.15
CA LEU A 20 -10.64 8.44 2.14
C LEU A 20 -10.00 9.45 3.09
N LEU A 21 -8.85 9.12 3.67
CA LEU A 21 -8.14 10.00 4.59
C LEU A 21 -7.59 11.23 3.85
N GLY A 22 -7.10 11.05 2.61
CA GLY A 22 -6.54 12.10 1.77
C GLY A 22 -7.54 13.20 1.43
N PHE A 23 -8.83 12.87 1.32
CA PHE A 23 -9.87 13.88 1.11
C PHE A 23 -9.94 14.93 2.24
N PHE A 24 -9.65 14.54 3.48
CA PHE A 24 -9.74 15.41 4.67
C PHE A 24 -8.46 16.22 4.93
N VAL A 25 -7.33 15.78 4.34
CA VAL A 25 -6.05 16.47 4.40
C VAL A 25 -5.59 16.99 3.06
N LYS A 26 -6.49 17.07 2.07
CA LYS A 26 -6.17 17.53 0.70
C LYS A 26 -5.49 18.90 0.67
N ASP A 27 -5.85 19.78 1.61
CA ASP A 27 -5.30 21.13 1.70
C ASP A 27 -3.84 21.15 2.20
N LEU A 28 -3.38 20.03 2.78
CA LEU A 28 -2.01 19.80 3.24
C LEU A 28 -1.21 18.96 2.23
N LEU A 29 -1.87 18.37 1.23
CA LEU A 29 -1.20 17.55 0.23
C LEU A 29 -0.54 18.44 -0.82
N PHE A 30 0.79 18.48 -0.79
CA PHE A 30 1.58 19.11 -1.83
C PHE A 30 1.88 18.09 -2.93
N PRO A 31 1.31 18.24 -4.15
CA PRO A 31 1.40 17.22 -5.18
C PRO A 31 2.83 16.99 -5.70
N ILE A 32 3.65 18.05 -5.72
CA ILE A 32 5.05 17.96 -6.16
C ILE A 32 5.90 17.16 -5.15
N PRO A 33 5.96 17.51 -3.84
CA PRO A 33 6.61 16.67 -2.84
C PRO A 33 6.09 15.23 -2.81
N LEU A 34 4.78 15.03 -2.91
CA LEU A 34 4.19 13.69 -2.96
C LEU A 34 4.71 12.89 -4.16
N LEU A 35 4.76 13.50 -5.34
CA LEU A 35 5.32 12.86 -6.53
C LEU A 35 6.81 12.52 -6.34
N ILE A 36 7.60 13.42 -5.75
CA ILE A 36 9.01 13.18 -5.46
C ILE A 36 9.18 11.98 -4.51
N VAL A 37 8.38 11.92 -3.44
CA VAL A 37 8.42 10.78 -2.51
C VAL A 37 8.01 9.49 -3.22
N ILE A 38 6.97 9.50 -4.04
CA ILE A 38 6.56 8.35 -4.85
C ILE A 38 7.72 7.89 -5.75
N LEU A 39 8.39 8.80 -6.45
CA LEU A 39 9.52 8.46 -7.32
C LEU A 39 10.71 7.88 -6.54
N ILE A 40 11.01 8.44 -5.37
CA ILE A 40 12.06 7.92 -4.48
C ILE A 40 11.69 6.53 -3.98
N CYS A 41 10.46 6.31 -3.53
CA CYS A 41 9.99 5.01 -3.06
C CYS A 41 9.95 3.97 -4.19
N LEU A 42 9.53 4.35 -5.39
CA LEU A 42 9.60 3.48 -6.58
C LEU A 42 11.05 3.09 -6.90
N PHE A 43 11.98 4.05 -6.83
CA PHE A 43 13.38 3.79 -7.13
C PHE A 43 14.06 2.94 -6.06
N ILE A 44 14.00 3.38 -4.79
CA ILE A 44 14.65 2.69 -3.67
C ILE A 44 13.96 1.37 -3.36
N GLY A 45 12.63 1.38 -3.19
CA GLY A 45 11.84 0.18 -2.96
C GLY A 45 11.95 -0.80 -4.12
N GLY A 46 12.00 -0.28 -5.36
CA GLY A 46 12.22 -1.10 -6.54
C GLY A 46 13.60 -1.76 -6.55
N ILE A 47 14.65 -1.06 -6.15
CA ILE A 47 15.99 -1.65 -5.98
C ILE A 47 15.97 -2.75 -4.93
N PHE A 48 15.32 -2.51 -3.78
CA PHE A 48 15.22 -3.52 -2.72
C PHE A 48 14.41 -4.73 -3.14
N ASP A 49 13.30 -4.56 -3.86
CA ASP A 49 12.50 -5.67 -4.38
C ASP A 49 13.25 -6.47 -5.44
N ILE A 50 13.96 -5.80 -6.36
CA ILE A 50 14.80 -6.49 -7.35
C ILE A 50 15.92 -7.26 -6.64
N TRP A 51 16.56 -6.65 -5.65
CA TRP A 51 17.61 -7.29 -4.86
C TRP A 51 17.05 -8.51 -4.11
N ALA A 52 15.89 -8.37 -3.48
CA ALA A 52 15.19 -9.46 -2.83
C ALA A 52 14.92 -10.60 -3.82
N VAL A 53 14.25 -10.33 -4.94
CA VAL A 53 13.91 -11.37 -5.94
C VAL A 53 15.16 -12.05 -6.53
N ARG A 54 16.27 -11.32 -6.67
CA ARG A 54 17.54 -11.89 -7.16
C ARG A 54 18.22 -12.85 -6.18
N GLN A 55 17.89 -12.82 -4.89
CA GLN A 55 18.50 -13.71 -3.89
C GLN A 55 17.99 -15.16 -3.91
N ASN A 56 17.15 -15.53 -4.88
CA ASN A 56 16.79 -16.90 -5.29
C ASN A 56 17.20 -18.02 -4.31
N THR A 57 16.22 -18.47 -3.52
CA THR A 57 16.10 -19.83 -2.94
C THR A 57 16.98 -20.24 -1.75
N LYS A 58 17.92 -19.43 -1.25
CA LYS A 58 18.76 -19.86 -0.10
C LYS A 58 18.34 -19.37 1.28
N ASP A 59 17.50 -18.34 1.37
CA ASP A 59 17.01 -17.85 2.66
C ASP A 59 15.65 -18.47 3.02
N LYS A 60 15.66 -19.29 4.07
CA LYS A 60 14.45 -19.88 4.69
C LYS A 60 13.52 -18.84 5.33
N PHE A 61 13.94 -17.58 5.39
CA PHE A 61 13.20 -16.44 5.94
C PHE A 61 12.71 -15.50 4.82
N PHE A 62 12.34 -16.05 3.68
CA PHE A 62 11.76 -15.25 2.60
C PHE A 62 10.32 -14.85 2.95
N ILE A 63 10.10 -13.57 3.25
CA ILE A 63 8.80 -13.05 3.68
C ILE A 63 7.84 -12.87 2.48
N TRP A 64 8.35 -12.90 1.25
CA TRP A 64 7.58 -12.57 0.04
C TRP A 64 7.77 -13.62 -1.08
N GLU A 65 7.09 -14.76 -0.96
CA GLU A 65 6.91 -15.68 -2.11
C GLU A 65 5.82 -15.15 -3.04
N TYR A 66 6.21 -14.67 -4.22
CA TYR A 66 5.26 -14.23 -5.25
C TYR A 66 4.63 -15.44 -5.94
N ASN A 67 3.35 -15.70 -5.66
CA ASN A 67 2.59 -16.71 -6.40
C ASN A 67 2.35 -16.21 -7.84
N SER A 68 2.95 -16.91 -8.81
CA SER A 68 2.87 -16.58 -10.24
C SER A 68 1.45 -16.66 -10.81
N GLU A 69 0.53 -17.38 -10.16
CA GLU A 69 -0.88 -17.48 -10.58
C GLU A 69 -1.73 -16.29 -10.16
N SER A 70 -1.30 -15.52 -9.16
CA SER A 70 -2.07 -14.40 -8.60
C SER A 70 -1.67 -13.04 -9.16
N ILE A 71 -0.63 -12.98 -9.99
CA ILE A 71 -0.10 -11.74 -10.59
C ILE A 71 -0.62 -11.52 -12.00
N ILE A 72 -0.76 -10.26 -12.45
CA ILE A 72 -1.15 -9.85 -13.81
C ILE A 72 -0.20 -10.41 -14.87
N GLY A 73 0.98 -10.90 -14.46
CA GLY A 73 1.88 -11.73 -15.28
C GLY A 73 2.98 -10.94 -15.97
N ILE A 74 2.93 -9.60 -15.91
CA ILE A 74 4.02 -8.73 -16.36
C ILE A 74 5.01 -8.61 -15.20
N LYS A 75 6.25 -9.03 -15.43
CA LYS A 75 7.35 -8.90 -14.48
C LYS A 75 8.42 -7.99 -15.07
N VAL A 76 8.91 -7.04 -14.27
CA VAL A 76 10.03 -6.18 -14.62
C VAL A 76 11.15 -6.53 -13.64
N PHE A 77 12.32 -6.95 -14.16
CA PHE A 77 13.44 -7.43 -13.35
C PHE A 77 13.09 -8.54 -12.33
N GLY A 78 12.08 -9.36 -12.62
CA GLY A 78 11.63 -10.46 -11.77
C GLY A 78 10.52 -10.09 -10.76
N VAL A 79 10.28 -8.80 -10.55
CA VAL A 79 9.24 -8.26 -9.65
C VAL A 79 7.96 -8.00 -10.46
N PRO A 80 6.77 -8.38 -9.96
CA PRO A 80 5.49 -8.05 -10.60
C PRO A 80 5.29 -6.54 -10.79
N LEU A 81 4.80 -6.11 -11.96
CA LEU A 81 4.53 -4.69 -12.23
C LEU A 81 3.56 -4.07 -11.20
N GLU A 82 2.59 -4.86 -10.76
CA GLU A 82 1.62 -4.45 -9.75
C GLU A 82 2.24 -4.17 -8.37
N ASP A 83 3.38 -4.74 -8.00
CA ASP A 83 4.05 -4.38 -6.74
C ASP A 83 4.71 -3.01 -6.83
N TYR A 84 5.34 -2.71 -7.97
CA TYR A 84 5.83 -1.36 -8.22
C TYR A 84 4.70 -0.34 -8.13
N VAL A 85 3.56 -0.59 -8.76
CA VAL A 85 2.49 0.40 -8.83
C VAL A 85 1.62 0.42 -7.57
N LEU A 86 1.29 -0.73 -6.98
CA LEU A 86 0.31 -0.80 -5.91
C LEU A 86 0.96 -0.80 -4.54
N PHE A 87 2.10 -1.45 -4.36
CA PHE A 87 2.78 -1.44 -3.08
C PHE A 87 3.68 -0.21 -2.96
N LEU A 88 4.61 0.00 -3.89
CA LEU A 88 5.61 1.07 -3.76
C LEU A 88 5.04 2.48 -3.96
N VAL A 89 3.90 2.65 -4.64
CA VAL A 89 3.23 3.96 -4.76
C VAL A 89 2.18 4.18 -3.68
N LEU A 90 1.30 3.20 -3.39
CA LEU A 90 0.22 3.43 -2.42
C LEU A 90 0.75 3.52 -0.99
N THR A 91 1.83 2.82 -0.66
CA THR A 91 2.44 2.87 0.69
C THR A 91 2.91 4.27 1.08
N PRO A 92 3.75 4.98 0.29
CA PRO A 92 4.14 6.34 0.65
C PRO A 92 2.97 7.32 0.68
N ILE A 93 2.00 7.19 -0.23
CA ILE A 93 0.78 8.02 -0.20
C ILE A 93 0.03 7.81 1.12
N PHE A 94 -0.19 6.55 1.50
CA PHE A 94 -0.88 6.20 2.74
C PHE A 94 -0.14 6.74 3.99
N ILE A 95 1.19 6.58 4.03
CA ILE A 95 2.02 7.07 5.14
C ILE A 95 1.95 8.59 5.26
N ILE A 96 2.11 9.32 4.15
CA ILE A 96 2.04 10.80 4.16
C ILE A 96 0.66 11.25 4.63
N ILE A 97 -0.40 10.63 4.13
CA ILE A 97 -1.77 11.00 4.49
C ILE A 97 -2.03 10.75 5.99
N ILE A 98 -1.56 9.63 6.54
CA ILE A 98 -1.67 9.37 7.98
C ILE A 98 -0.85 10.40 8.77
N TRP A 99 0.38 10.69 8.34
CA TRP A 99 1.23 11.68 9.00
C TRP A 99 0.55 13.05 9.08
N GLU A 100 0.08 13.56 7.94
CA GLU A 100 -0.61 14.85 7.85
C GLU A 100 -1.91 14.85 8.68
N MET A 101 -2.67 13.76 8.66
CA MET A 101 -3.87 13.59 9.49
C MET A 101 -3.55 13.70 10.97
N VAL A 102 -2.52 13.00 11.43
CA VAL A 102 -2.10 13.01 12.83
C VAL A 102 -1.63 14.42 13.23
N GLN A 103 -0.79 15.07 12.41
CA GLN A 103 -0.38 16.45 12.68
C GLN A 103 -1.58 17.39 12.80
N LYS A 104 -2.55 17.29 11.89
CA LYS A 104 -3.75 18.14 11.91
C LYS A 104 -4.59 17.94 13.17
N ILE A 105 -4.74 16.70 13.65
CA ILE A 105 -5.43 16.40 14.91
C ILE A 105 -4.78 17.11 16.09
N PHE A 106 -3.45 17.04 16.22
CA PHE A 106 -2.73 17.68 17.32
C PHE A 106 -2.71 19.21 17.23
N LEU A 107 -2.73 19.78 16.02
CA LEU A 107 -2.71 21.24 15.83
C LEU A 107 -4.09 21.90 15.97
N THR A 108 -5.17 21.18 15.67
CA THR A 108 -6.54 21.74 15.67
C THR A 108 -7.46 21.16 16.74
N ASP A 109 -6.99 20.21 17.56
CA ASP A 109 -7.78 19.46 18.55
C ASP A 109 -9.14 18.97 17.99
N SER A 110 -9.14 18.63 16.71
CA SER A 110 -10.37 18.35 15.98
C SER A 110 -10.85 16.92 16.23
N LEU A 111 -11.87 16.78 17.08
CA LEU A 111 -12.53 15.50 17.38
C LEU A 111 -13.01 14.78 16.12
N LEU A 112 -13.46 15.53 15.11
CA LEU A 112 -13.92 14.98 13.83
C LEU A 112 -12.81 14.24 13.08
N GLN A 113 -11.62 14.84 12.99
CA GLN A 113 -10.48 14.23 12.30
C GLN A 113 -9.96 13.01 13.05
N ALA A 114 -9.95 13.05 14.39
CA ALA A 114 -9.61 11.91 15.23
C ALA A 114 -10.59 10.74 15.01
N ALA A 115 -11.89 11.03 14.91
CA ALA A 115 -12.91 10.02 14.58
C ALA A 115 -12.70 9.41 13.18
N PHE A 116 -12.34 10.22 12.18
CA PHE A 116 -12.04 9.72 10.83
C PHE A 116 -10.75 8.88 10.76
N LEU A 117 -9.71 9.25 11.52
CA LEU A 117 -8.50 8.43 11.63
C LEU A 117 -8.84 7.05 12.24
N LEU A 118 -9.60 7.03 13.34
CA LEU A 118 -10.11 5.80 13.95
C LEU A 118 -10.94 4.98 12.96
N PHE A 119 -11.83 5.64 12.22
CA PHE A 119 -12.64 5.00 11.19
C PHE A 119 -11.79 4.40 10.06
N GLY A 120 -10.76 5.12 9.60
CA GLY A 120 -9.78 4.64 8.63
C GLY A 120 -9.05 3.39 9.11
N ILE A 121 -8.59 3.39 10.37
CA ILE A 121 -7.95 2.22 11.00
C ILE A 121 -8.91 1.02 11.04
N ILE A 122 -10.17 1.23 11.45
CA ILE A 122 -11.20 0.18 11.46
C ILE A 122 -11.41 -0.38 10.05
N ILE A 123 -11.54 0.49 9.04
CA ILE A 123 -11.66 0.08 7.63
C ILE A 123 -10.45 -0.74 7.20
N THR A 124 -9.23 -0.34 7.55
CA THR A 124 -8.02 -1.10 7.20
C THR A 124 -8.03 -2.49 7.84
N VAL A 125 -8.46 -2.61 9.10
CA VAL A 125 -8.60 -3.90 9.78
C VAL A 125 -9.67 -4.78 9.14
N ILE A 126 -10.83 -4.21 8.78
CA ILE A 126 -11.90 -4.94 8.07
C ILE A 126 -11.41 -5.39 6.70
N SER A 127 -10.76 -4.50 5.96
CA SER A 127 -10.18 -4.74 4.64
C SER A 127 -9.15 -5.86 4.68
N TYR A 128 -8.26 -5.85 5.68
CA TYR A 128 -7.31 -6.92 5.92
C TYR A 128 -8.01 -8.27 6.17
N ARG A 129 -9.03 -8.29 7.03
CA ARG A 129 -9.81 -9.52 7.30
C ARG A 129 -10.53 -10.05 6.06
N LEU A 130 -11.07 -9.17 5.22
CA LEU A 130 -11.70 -9.54 3.96
C LEU A 130 -10.67 -10.11 2.98
N ALA A 131 -9.55 -9.41 2.78
CA ALA A 131 -8.45 -9.86 1.93
C ALA A 131 -7.94 -11.24 2.39
N TYR A 132 -7.73 -11.43 3.70
CA TYR A 132 -7.31 -12.71 4.27
C TYR A 132 -8.32 -13.84 4.02
N LYS A 133 -9.62 -13.59 4.25
CA LYS A 133 -10.66 -14.61 4.01
C LYS A 133 -10.74 -15.02 2.54
N ILE A 134 -10.64 -14.05 1.63
CA ILE A 134 -10.70 -14.34 0.20
C ILE A 134 -9.42 -15.05 -0.27
N ALA A 135 -8.26 -14.66 0.25
CA ALA A 135 -7.00 -15.36 -0.03
C ALA A 135 -7.03 -16.82 0.43
N LYS A 136 -7.59 -17.09 1.62
CA LYS A 136 -7.73 -18.45 2.16
C LYS A 136 -8.70 -19.33 1.36
N LYS A 137 -9.76 -18.76 0.78
CA LYS A 137 -10.71 -19.48 -0.11
C LYS A 137 -10.13 -19.83 -1.48
N SER A 138 -9.03 -19.20 -1.88
CA SER A 138 -8.41 -19.38 -3.20
C SER A 138 -7.29 -20.44 -3.21
N LYS A 139 -6.85 -20.90 -2.04
CA LYS A 139 -5.98 -22.09 -1.86
C LYS A 139 -6.85 -23.33 -1.78
#